data_AF-A0A0C9Z1V3-F1
#
_entry.id   AF-A0A0C9Z1V3-F1
#
_cell.length_a   1.000
_cell.length_b   1.000
_cell.length_c   1.000
_cell.angle_alpha   90.00
_cell.angle_beta   90.00
_cell.angle_gamma   90.00
#
_symmetry.space_group_name_H-M   'P 1'
#
loop_
_entity.id
_entity.type
_entity.pdbx_description
1 polymer ?
#
loop_
_entity_poly.entity_id
_entity_poly.type
_entity_poly.pdbx_seq_one_letter_code
_entity_poly.pdbx_strand_id
1 'polypeptide(L)'
;DWDKYLESPEGQMSKQGTMSYLEDKDSNPPSCETAKVIQKLLCGGWVELVHWELTPPSWGRLSATSHQFIHELMESTYPHFKFTNNGWKLDYLASNTYPAWQKGKLDDNSRWKQKKGKGLKVEEDDDNDDEDNSSDEISMKCKVLALKLEESGPGKWFKGT
;
A
#
# COMPACT_ATOMS: atom_id res chain seq x y z
N ASP A 1 14.13 4.29 -5.20
CA ASP A 1 13.66 3.09 -5.90
C ASP A 1 13.23 2.07 -4.85
N TRP A 2 12.03 1.50 -4.98
CA TRP A 2 11.43 0.68 -3.90
C TRP A 2 11.94 -0.76 -3.95
N ASP A 3 12.16 -1.31 -5.14
CA ASP A 3 12.80 -2.62 -5.28
C ASP A 3 14.21 -2.58 -4.70
N LYS A 4 14.97 -1.50 -4.96
CA LYS A 4 16.23 -1.23 -4.26
C LYS A 4 16.08 -1.14 -2.74
N TYR A 5 15.00 -0.56 -2.21
CA TYR A 5 14.78 -0.52 -0.75
C TYR A 5 14.51 -1.92 -0.19
N LEU A 6 13.74 -2.76 -0.89
CA LEU A 6 13.51 -4.16 -0.48
C LEU A 6 14.81 -4.96 -0.44
N GLU A 7 15.77 -4.63 -1.29
CA GLU A 7 17.11 -5.26 -1.33
C GLU A 7 18.12 -4.62 -0.38
N SER A 8 17.92 -3.35 -0.01
CA SER A 8 18.79 -2.60 0.90
C SER A 8 18.87 -3.25 2.29
N PRO A 9 19.98 -3.03 3.02
CA PRO A 9 20.07 -3.36 4.43
C PRO A 9 18.93 -2.74 5.24
N GLU A 10 18.42 -1.54 4.96
CA GLU A 10 17.25 -1.04 5.73
C GLU A 10 15.95 -1.84 5.48
N GLY A 11 15.70 -2.32 4.26
CA GLY A 11 14.58 -3.21 3.97
C GLY A 11 14.82 -4.65 4.44
N GLN A 12 16.09 -5.07 4.51
CA GLN A 12 16.54 -6.40 4.91
C GLN A 12 16.93 -6.49 6.41
N MET A 13 17.19 -5.42 7.15
CA MET A 13 17.65 -5.44 8.56
C MET A 13 16.50 -5.71 9.54
N SER A 14 15.29 -5.87 9.02
CA SER A 14 14.11 -6.40 9.70
C SER A 14 14.14 -7.94 9.89
N LYS A 15 15.21 -8.60 9.40
CA LYS A 15 15.24 -9.99 8.91
C LYS A 15 14.96 -11.16 9.84
N GLN A 16 14.77 -11.00 11.14
CA GLN A 16 14.45 -12.18 11.97
C GLN A 16 13.54 -11.91 13.17
N GLY A 17 13.18 -10.65 13.43
CA GLY A 17 12.31 -10.28 14.56
C GLY A 17 11.25 -9.22 14.23
N THR A 18 11.30 -8.60 13.05
CA THR A 18 10.47 -7.41 12.77
C THR A 18 9.13 -7.75 12.10
N MET A 19 8.84 -9.01 11.83
CA MET A 19 7.50 -9.44 11.37
C MET A 19 7.05 -10.74 12.05
N SER A 20 7.68 -11.15 13.15
CA SER A 20 7.18 -12.29 13.95
C SER A 20 5.74 -12.06 14.40
N TYR A 21 5.34 -10.81 14.63
CA TYR A 21 3.94 -10.49 14.91
C TYR A 21 2.98 -10.92 13.79
N LEU A 22 3.41 -11.13 12.55
CA LEU A 22 2.58 -11.64 11.44
C LEU A 22 2.36 -13.15 11.49
N GLU A 23 2.71 -13.81 12.61
CA GLU A 23 2.41 -15.23 12.86
C GLU A 23 1.00 -15.63 12.40
N ASP A 24 0.94 -16.76 11.71
CA ASP A 24 -0.30 -17.41 11.30
C ASP A 24 -1.01 -18.07 12.48
N LYS A 25 -2.11 -18.80 12.20
CA LYS A 25 -2.91 -19.46 13.24
C LYS A 25 -2.15 -20.56 14.00
N ASP A 26 -1.07 -21.06 13.41
CA ASP A 26 -0.22 -22.12 13.95
C ASP A 26 1.05 -21.54 14.60
N SER A 27 1.07 -20.22 14.85
CA SER A 27 2.22 -19.49 15.39
C SER A 27 3.49 -19.58 14.53
N ASN A 28 3.33 -19.79 13.22
CA ASN A 28 4.46 -19.73 12.30
C ASN A 28 4.62 -18.31 11.74
N PRO A 29 5.80 -17.69 11.87
CA PRO A 29 6.07 -16.42 11.22
C PRO A 29 6.08 -16.59 9.70
N PRO A 30 5.67 -15.58 8.92
CA PRO A 30 5.72 -15.66 7.47
C PRO A 30 7.16 -15.77 6.99
N SER A 31 7.36 -16.52 5.91
CA SER A 31 8.65 -16.54 5.21
C SER A 31 9.04 -15.14 4.72
N CYS A 32 10.33 -14.91 4.47
CA CYS A 32 10.79 -13.65 3.89
C CYS A 32 10.12 -13.35 2.54
N GLU A 33 9.86 -14.38 1.74
CA GLU A 33 9.17 -14.25 0.45
C GLU A 33 7.71 -13.83 0.65
N THR A 34 7.00 -14.48 1.56
CA THR A 34 5.61 -14.13 1.90
C THR A 34 5.51 -12.70 2.40
N ALA A 35 6.42 -12.28 3.29
CA ALA A 35 6.48 -10.91 3.78
C ALA A 35 6.67 -9.89 2.65
N LYS A 36 7.52 -10.18 1.66
CA LYS A 36 7.69 -9.33 0.47
C LYS A 36 6.41 -9.23 -0.35
N VAL A 37 5.67 -10.32 -0.55
CA VAL A 37 4.40 -10.30 -1.31
C VAL A 37 3.34 -9.50 -0.56
N ILE A 38 3.22 -9.67 0.77
CA ILE A 38 2.31 -8.89 1.61
C ILE A 38 2.62 -7.39 1.50
N GLN A 39 3.89 -7.00 1.61
CA GLN A 39 4.31 -5.61 1.46
C GLN A 39 4.02 -5.05 0.05
N LYS A 40 4.24 -5.85 -1.00
CA LYS A 40 3.92 -5.45 -2.38
C LYS A 40 2.43 -5.17 -2.57
N LEU A 41 1.55 -6.02 -2.04
CA LEU A 41 0.11 -5.79 -2.08
C LEU A 41 -0.27 -4.51 -1.35
N LEU A 42 0.25 -4.31 -0.13
CA LEU A 42 0.00 -3.11 0.66
C LEU A 42 0.46 -1.83 -0.06
N CYS A 43 1.65 -1.87 -0.67
CA CYS A 43 2.16 -0.77 -1.48
C CYS A 43 1.26 -0.49 -2.71
N GLY A 44 0.71 -1.52 -3.34
CA GLY A 44 -0.28 -1.38 -4.41
C GLY A 44 -1.54 -0.66 -3.95
N GLY A 45 -2.05 -1.02 -2.77
CA GLY A 45 -3.17 -0.29 -2.15
C GLY A 45 -2.86 1.19 -1.91
N TRP A 46 -1.64 1.54 -1.52
CA TRP A 46 -1.25 2.95 -1.39
C TRP A 46 -1.16 3.67 -2.74
N VAL A 47 -0.74 2.99 -3.80
CA VAL A 47 -0.76 3.55 -5.17
C VAL A 47 -2.18 3.93 -5.58
N GLU A 48 -3.16 3.04 -5.33
CA GLU A 48 -4.60 3.30 -5.56
C GLU A 48 -5.09 4.52 -4.77
N LEU A 49 -4.73 4.62 -3.48
CA LEU A 49 -5.08 5.78 -2.66
C LEU A 49 -4.50 7.09 -3.20
N VAL A 50 -3.30 7.07 -3.80
CA VAL A 50 -2.68 8.27 -4.39
C VAL A 50 -3.43 8.67 -5.65
N HIS A 51 -3.82 7.69 -6.46
CA HIS A 51 -4.60 7.94 -7.66
C HIS A 51 -5.97 8.56 -7.36
N TRP A 52 -6.59 8.20 -6.23
CA TRP A 52 -7.84 8.81 -5.77
C TRP A 52 -7.67 10.10 -4.95
N GLU A 53 -6.43 10.60 -4.78
CA GLU A 53 -6.09 11.76 -3.95
C GLU A 53 -6.54 11.62 -2.48
N LEU A 54 -6.67 10.38 -2.00
CA LEU A 54 -7.08 10.04 -0.63
C LEU A 54 -5.89 9.76 0.30
N THR A 55 -4.67 9.98 -0.18
CA THR A 55 -3.46 9.62 0.55
C THR A 55 -3.10 10.65 1.60
N PRO A 56 -3.04 10.27 2.89
CA PRO A 56 -2.73 11.23 3.92
C PRO A 56 -1.23 11.55 3.99
N PRO A 57 -0.86 12.68 4.61
CA PRO A 57 0.54 13.00 4.89
C PRO A 57 1.22 12.00 5.82
N SER A 58 0.47 11.21 6.61
CA SER A 58 1.01 10.15 7.46
C SER A 58 -0.04 9.05 7.67
N TRP A 59 0.42 7.82 7.93
CA TRP A 59 -0.47 6.67 8.13
C TRP A 59 -1.49 6.90 9.27
N GLY A 60 -1.08 7.55 10.37
CA GLY A 60 -1.99 7.88 11.48
C GLY A 60 -3.07 8.92 11.17
N ARG A 61 -3.08 9.49 9.95
CA ARG A 61 -4.05 10.52 9.51
C ARG A 61 -4.92 10.04 8.34
N LEU A 62 -4.99 8.73 8.07
CA LEU A 62 -5.91 8.18 7.07
C LEU A 62 -7.36 8.55 7.42
N SER A 63 -8.15 8.83 6.39
CA SER A 63 -9.61 8.86 6.52
C SER A 63 -10.14 7.45 6.78
N ALA A 64 -11.30 7.35 7.43
CA ALA A 64 -11.94 6.07 7.70
C ALA A 64 -12.16 5.25 6.42
N THR A 65 -12.56 5.88 5.31
CA THR A 65 -12.76 5.23 4.01
C THR A 65 -11.46 4.64 3.46
N SER A 66 -10.36 5.39 3.54
CA SER A 66 -9.05 4.93 3.04
C SER A 66 -8.51 3.79 3.89
N HIS A 67 -8.70 3.88 5.21
CA HIS A 67 -8.35 2.82 6.15
C HIS A 67 -9.13 1.55 5.87
N GLN A 68 -10.46 1.66 5.73
CA GLN A 68 -11.34 0.54 5.39
C GLN A 68 -10.96 -0.11 4.06
N PHE A 69 -10.65 0.69 3.02
CA PHE A 69 -10.21 0.15 1.74
C PHE A 69 -8.95 -0.72 1.86
N ILE A 70 -7.92 -0.25 2.58
CA ILE A 70 -6.69 -1.02 2.76
C ILE A 70 -6.95 -2.28 3.59
N HIS A 71 -7.77 -2.19 4.62
CA HIS A 71 -8.19 -3.35 5.40
C HIS A 71 -8.92 -4.39 4.54
N GLU A 72 -9.91 -3.98 3.76
CA GLU A 72 -10.64 -4.87 2.86
C GLU A 72 -9.73 -5.53 1.81
N LEU A 73 -8.82 -4.76 1.20
CA LEU A 73 -7.85 -5.27 0.22
C LEU A 73 -6.94 -6.34 0.83
N MET A 74 -6.36 -6.05 2.00
CA MET A 74 -5.41 -6.95 2.64
C MET A 74 -6.11 -8.16 3.25
N GLU A 75 -7.24 -7.98 3.93
CA GLU A 75 -7.97 -9.06 4.60
C GLU A 75 -8.66 -10.01 3.61
N SER A 76 -9.03 -9.55 2.41
CA SER A 76 -9.57 -10.41 1.36
C SER A 76 -8.51 -11.32 0.75
N THR A 77 -7.28 -10.84 0.59
CA THR A 77 -6.16 -11.64 0.04
C THR A 77 -5.49 -12.49 1.12
N TYR A 78 -5.39 -11.94 2.32
CA TYR A 78 -4.71 -12.53 3.46
C TYR A 78 -5.67 -12.57 4.67
N PRO A 79 -6.55 -13.60 4.74
CA PRO A 79 -7.55 -13.70 5.80
C PRO A 79 -6.99 -13.71 7.22
N HIS A 80 -5.71 -14.00 7.40
CA HIS A 80 -5.06 -13.93 8.72
C HIS A 80 -5.11 -12.54 9.35
N PHE A 81 -5.13 -11.45 8.56
CA PHE A 81 -5.31 -10.10 9.10
C PHE A 81 -6.70 -9.89 9.71
N LYS A 82 -7.74 -10.52 9.13
CA LYS A 82 -9.13 -10.42 9.60
C LYS A 82 -9.33 -11.02 11.00
N PHE A 83 -8.60 -12.08 11.31
CA PHE A 83 -8.74 -12.79 12.59
C PHE A 83 -7.99 -12.10 13.74
N THR A 84 -7.29 -11.01 13.47
CA THR A 84 -6.52 -10.29 14.48
C THR A 84 -7.39 -9.20 15.08
N ASN A 85 -7.42 -9.11 16.41
CA ASN A 85 -8.34 -8.23 17.13
C ASN A 85 -8.15 -6.77 16.67
N ASN A 86 -9.12 -6.22 15.94
CA ASN A 86 -9.11 -4.88 15.34
C ASN A 86 -8.05 -4.66 14.24
N GLY A 87 -7.53 -5.71 13.59
CA GLY A 87 -6.61 -5.56 12.47
C GLY A 87 -5.26 -4.91 12.82
N TRP A 88 -4.91 -4.87 14.12
CA TRP A 88 -3.73 -4.14 14.61
C TRP A 88 -2.41 -4.57 13.96
N LYS A 89 -2.30 -5.83 13.50
CA LYS A 89 -1.11 -6.32 12.78
C LYS A 89 -0.92 -5.58 11.46
N LEU A 90 -2.01 -5.31 10.74
CA LEU A 90 -1.97 -4.56 9.49
C LEU A 90 -1.64 -3.09 9.75
N ASP A 91 -2.25 -2.49 10.75
CA ASP A 91 -1.96 -1.11 11.15
C ASP A 91 -0.51 -0.92 11.58
N TYR A 92 0.03 -1.88 12.33
CA TYR A 92 1.42 -1.86 12.75
C TYR A 92 2.38 -2.04 11.57
N LEU A 93 2.07 -2.96 10.65
CA LEU A 93 2.85 -3.13 9.42
C LEU A 93 2.88 -1.83 8.61
N ALA A 94 1.72 -1.24 8.36
CA ALA A 94 1.60 -0.01 7.58
C ALA A 94 2.27 1.19 8.27
N SER A 95 2.15 1.31 9.59
CA SER A 95 2.81 2.37 10.36
C SER A 95 4.34 2.34 10.23
N ASN A 96 4.93 1.14 10.15
CA ASN A 96 6.39 0.98 10.03
C ASN A 96 6.89 1.13 8.59
N THR A 97 6.08 0.80 7.59
CA THR A 97 6.52 0.72 6.19
C THR A 97 6.10 1.93 5.36
N TYR A 98 4.98 2.57 5.69
CA TYR A 98 4.43 3.72 4.98
C TYR A 98 5.39 4.91 4.92
N PRO A 99 6.06 5.35 6.01
CA PRO A 99 6.96 6.50 5.95
C PRO A 99 8.12 6.30 4.97
N ALA A 100 8.68 5.08 4.90
CA ALA A 100 9.76 4.74 3.98
C ALA A 100 9.28 4.76 2.52
N TRP A 101 8.11 4.18 2.27
CA TRP A 101 7.50 4.18 0.94
C TRP A 101 7.14 5.60 0.48
N GLN A 102 6.46 6.37 1.34
CA GLN A 102 6.04 7.74 1.07
C GLN A 102 7.24 8.62 0.73
N LYS A 103 8.32 8.57 1.54
CA LYS A 103 9.54 9.33 1.28
C LYS A 103 10.18 8.98 -0.07
N GLY A 104 10.10 7.72 -0.48
CA GLY A 104 10.67 7.24 -1.73
C GLY A 104 9.84 7.55 -2.98
N LYS A 105 8.52 7.71 -2.84
CA LYS A 105 7.58 7.77 -3.96
C LYS A 105 6.84 9.11 -4.08
N LEU A 106 6.54 9.75 -2.96
CA LEU A 106 5.74 10.97 -2.88
C LEU A 106 6.56 12.18 -2.47
N ASP A 107 6.14 13.36 -2.90
CA ASP A 107 6.64 14.65 -2.39
C ASP A 107 5.94 15.03 -1.07
N ASP A 108 6.30 16.20 -0.53
CA ASP A 108 5.76 16.69 0.74
C ASP A 108 4.25 17.00 0.66
N ASN A 109 3.69 17.09 -0.55
CA ASN A 109 2.27 17.31 -0.83
C ASN A 109 1.52 16.00 -1.10
N SER A 110 2.11 14.84 -0.80
CA SER A 110 1.56 13.51 -1.08
C SER A 110 1.27 13.24 -2.57
N ARG A 111 1.98 13.92 -3.48
CA ARG A 111 1.87 13.70 -4.93
C ARG A 111 3.07 12.90 -5.43
N TRP A 112 2.93 12.25 -6.58
CA TRP A 112 4.04 11.52 -7.21
C TRP A 112 5.25 12.43 -7.41
N LYS A 113 6.42 12.00 -6.92
CA LYS A 113 7.67 12.70 -7.24
C LYS A 113 7.89 12.67 -8.75
N GLN A 114 8.09 13.85 -9.35
CA GLN A 114 8.55 13.92 -10.73
C GLN A 114 9.92 13.25 -10.83
N LYS A 115 10.07 12.32 -11.78
CA LYS A 115 11.39 11.78 -12.12
C LYS A 115 12.24 12.97 -12.56
N LYS A 116 13.26 13.31 -11.78
CA LYS A 116 14.26 14.30 -12.18
C LYS A 116 14.94 13.74 -13.43
N GLY A 117 14.52 14.20 -14.60
CA GLY A 117 15.12 13.80 -15.87
C GLY A 117 16.63 14.01 -15.77
N LYS A 118 17.40 12.93 -15.88
CA LYS A 118 18.76 13.05 -16.42
C LYS A 118 18.57 13.67 -17.79
N GLY A 119 19.13 14.86 -17.99
CA GLY A 119 19.00 15.59 -19.25
C GLY A 119 19.36 14.69 -20.42
N LEU A 120 18.60 14.82 -21.51
CA LEU A 120 18.96 14.28 -22.82
C LEU A 120 20.41 14.68 -23.11
N LYS A 121 21.29 13.69 -23.19
CA LYS A 121 22.43 13.75 -24.07
C LYS A 121 22.11 12.76 -25.18
N VAL A 122 21.59 13.30 -26.28
CA VAL A 122 21.49 12.59 -27.56
C VAL A 122 22.92 12.29 -27.97
N GLU A 123 23.27 11.02 -27.97
CA GLU A 123 24.27 10.43 -28.84
C GLU A 123 23.61 9.13 -29.34
N GLU A 124 23.59 9.00 -30.66
CA GLU A 124 22.85 8.01 -31.46
C GLU A 124 23.45 6.59 -31.38
N ASP A 125 22.63 5.61 -31.77
CA ASP A 125 22.93 4.21 -32.14
C ASP A 125 23.45 3.24 -31.07
N ASP A 126 22.70 2.17 -30.76
CA ASP A 126 22.66 0.95 -31.59
C ASP A 126 21.59 -0.03 -31.06
N ASP A 127 20.99 -0.76 -31.99
CA ASP A 127 19.82 -1.63 -31.87
C ASP A 127 20.01 -2.81 -30.89
N ASN A 128 18.94 -3.18 -30.17
CA ASN A 128 18.25 -4.46 -30.36
C ASN A 128 16.97 -4.48 -29.52
N ASP A 129 15.87 -4.43 -30.27
CA ASP A 129 14.51 -4.73 -29.86
C ASP A 129 14.38 -6.25 -29.79
N ASP A 130 13.94 -6.78 -28.66
CA ASP A 130 13.27 -8.08 -28.59
C ASP A 130 12.37 -8.09 -27.36
N GLU A 131 11.10 -7.76 -27.61
CA GLU A 131 9.99 -8.08 -26.75
C GLU A 131 9.90 -9.60 -26.52
N ASP A 132 9.78 -10.03 -25.26
CA ASP A 132 8.96 -11.20 -24.97
C ASP A 132 8.02 -10.90 -23.80
N ASN A 133 6.80 -10.60 -24.22
CA ASN A 133 5.61 -10.41 -23.42
C ASN A 133 5.06 -11.79 -23.03
N SER A 134 5.32 -12.25 -21.81
CA SER A 134 4.47 -13.26 -21.18
C SER A 134 3.56 -12.62 -20.15
N SER A 135 2.52 -11.99 -20.70
CA SER A 135 1.26 -11.69 -20.04
C SER A 135 0.66 -12.95 -19.43
N ASP A 136 0.78 -13.13 -18.12
CA ASP A 136 -0.22 -13.84 -17.34
C ASP A 136 -0.96 -12.85 -16.42
N GLU A 137 -2.09 -12.45 -16.97
CA GLU A 137 -3.23 -11.77 -16.38
C GLU A 137 -3.50 -12.21 -14.93
N ILE A 138 -3.18 -11.33 -13.97
CA ILE A 138 -3.96 -11.27 -12.73
C ILE A 138 -4.60 -9.88 -12.68
N SER A 139 -5.49 -9.65 -13.65
CA SER A 139 -6.50 -8.60 -13.58
C SER A 139 -7.50 -9.00 -12.48
N MET A 140 -7.13 -8.81 -11.22
CA MET A 140 -8.11 -8.79 -10.15
C MET A 140 -8.88 -7.49 -10.27
N LYS A 141 -9.91 -7.52 -11.12
CA LYS A 141 -10.98 -6.54 -11.16
C LYS A 141 -11.60 -6.47 -9.76
N CYS A 142 -11.17 -5.52 -8.94
CA CYS A 142 -11.92 -5.09 -7.76
C CYS A 142 -13.24 -4.54 -8.26
N LYS A 143 -14.25 -5.41 -8.31
CA LYS A 143 -15.62 -5.01 -8.59
C LYS A 143 -16.01 -3.97 -7.54
N VAL A 144 -16.25 -2.76 -8.02
CA VAL A 144 -16.87 -1.62 -7.38
C VAL A 144 -17.79 -2.07 -6.24
N LEU A 145 -17.32 -1.96 -5.00
CA LEU A 145 -18.20 -1.79 -3.87
C LEU A 145 -18.68 -0.35 -3.94
N ALA A 146 -19.77 -0.15 -4.70
CA ALA A 146 -20.64 0.99 -4.52
C ALA A 146 -21.21 0.88 -3.10
N LEU A 147 -20.44 1.31 -2.10
CA LEU A 147 -20.98 1.67 -0.81
C LEU A 147 -21.89 2.84 -1.08
N LYS A 148 -23.18 2.52 -1.09
CA LYS A 148 -24.31 3.43 -1.11
C LYS A 148 -24.16 4.38 0.09
N LEU A 149 -23.40 5.45 -0.12
CA LEU A 149 -23.49 6.66 0.69
C LEU A 149 -24.82 7.29 0.30
N GLU A 150 -25.92 6.77 0.85
CA GLU A 150 -27.14 7.56 0.89
C GLU A 150 -26.86 8.75 1.81
N GLU A 151 -26.67 9.87 1.13
CA GLU A 151 -26.78 11.23 1.60
C GLU A 151 -28.05 11.39 2.45
N SER A 152 -27.93 11.14 3.76
CA SER A 152 -28.91 11.66 4.72
C SER A 152 -28.62 13.15 4.88
N GLY A 153 -29.39 13.96 4.17
CA GLY A 153 -29.33 15.42 4.14
C GLY A 153 -29.50 16.12 5.51
N PRO A 154 -29.52 17.46 5.50
CA PRO A 154 -28.97 18.28 6.58
C PRO A 154 -29.96 18.57 7.73
N GLY A 155 -29.40 18.67 8.93
CA GLY A 155 -29.69 19.73 9.90
C GLY A 155 -31.09 19.79 10.52
N LYS A 156 -31.19 19.38 11.79
CA LYS A 156 -32.15 19.97 12.73
C LYS A 156 -31.53 20.08 14.13
N TRP A 157 -31.22 21.30 14.54
CA TRP A 157 -30.89 21.63 15.92
C TRP A 157 -32.13 21.48 16.81
N PHE A 158 -32.01 20.70 17.88
CA PHE A 158 -32.98 20.73 18.97
C PHE A 158 -32.72 21.99 19.81
N LYS A 159 -33.71 22.89 19.85
CA LYS A 159 -33.85 23.91 20.89
C LYS A 159 -34.63 23.29 22.04
N GLY A 160 -34.01 23.17 23.21
CA GLY A 160 -34.71 22.88 24.46
C GLY A 160 -35.22 24.17 25.09
N THR A 161 -36.51 24.20 25.38
CA THR A 161 -37.18 25.10 26.34
C THR A 161 -37.12 24.52 27.74
#